data_AF-A0A7R9NKD4-F1
#
_entry.id   AF-A0A7R9NKD4-F1
#
_cell.length_a   1.000
_cell.length_b   1.000
_cell.length_c   1.000
_cell.angle_alpha   90.00
_cell.angle_beta   90.00
_cell.angle_gamma   90.00
#
_symmetry.space_group_name_H-M   'P 1'
#
loop_
_entity.id
_entity.type
_entity.pdbx_description
1 polymer ?
#
loop_
_entity_poly.entity_id
_entity_poly.type
_entity_poly.pdbx_seq_one_letter_code
_entity_poly.pdbx_strand_id
1 'polypeptide(L)'
;ATNVTEIGINKPQFISCQHHVLDRILRLVMDEELGSKTQSPNIEYPFVSQLLKEYKLKTQFDNGTEVILETSGWRDDMKFLFHLTRVFRFFEEKGHFPLIRFQKIPNISNVRWNSRALLAILAIILIPSTRTVLQRVCRFISYGWADHWFTDQLYNENDFNNLAEILNPYKKALSSLKNYWKREPSMLQIPRSNQCADHAIKEMEEIYS
;
A
#
# COMPACT_ATOMS: atom_id res chain seq x y z
N ALA A 1 29.04 8.03 -51.46
CA ALA A 1 28.91 9.11 -50.46
C ALA A 1 28.23 8.53 -49.23
N THR A 2 28.66 9.03 -48.08
CA THR A 2 28.67 8.43 -46.75
C THR A 2 27.28 8.09 -46.18
N ASN A 3 27.22 6.95 -45.49
CA ASN A 3 26.13 6.49 -44.64
C ASN A 3 25.65 7.62 -43.71
N VAL A 4 24.35 7.97 -43.79
CA VAL A 4 23.67 8.66 -42.69
C VAL A 4 23.23 7.55 -41.73
N THR A 5 23.99 7.39 -40.66
CA THR A 5 23.65 6.53 -39.53
C THR A 5 22.26 6.87 -39.03
N GLU A 6 21.32 5.93 -39.15
CA GLU A 6 20.16 5.87 -38.26
C GLU A 6 20.71 5.96 -36.83
N ILE A 7 20.49 7.09 -36.17
CA ILE A 7 20.75 7.19 -34.75
C ILE A 7 19.80 6.16 -34.13
N GLY A 8 20.35 5.03 -33.68
CA GLY A 8 19.65 3.91 -33.07
C GLY A 8 19.04 4.29 -31.72
N ILE A 9 18.13 5.25 -31.73
CA ILE A 9 17.31 5.60 -30.58
C ILE A 9 16.27 4.50 -30.47
N ASN A 10 16.55 3.52 -29.61
CA ASN A 10 15.56 2.52 -29.23
C ASN A 10 14.27 3.24 -28.81
N LYS A 11 13.12 2.73 -29.28
CA LYS A 11 11.81 3.28 -28.88
C LYS A 11 11.75 3.36 -27.35
N PRO A 12 11.30 4.49 -26.76
CA PRO A 12 11.20 4.63 -25.32
C PRO A 12 10.35 3.50 -24.73
N GLN A 13 10.90 2.77 -23.76
CA GLN A 13 10.13 1.79 -23.00
C GLN A 13 9.29 2.52 -21.96
N PHE A 14 7.96 2.39 -22.04
CA PHE A 14 7.08 2.89 -20.99
C PHE A 14 6.99 1.88 -19.85
N ILE A 15 7.55 2.25 -18.69
CA ILE A 15 7.49 1.47 -17.46
C ILE A 15 6.42 2.06 -16.56
N SER A 16 5.36 1.30 -16.27
CA SER A 16 4.31 1.76 -15.36
C SER A 16 4.79 1.76 -13.91
N CYS A 17 4.33 2.75 -13.14
CA CYS A 17 4.54 2.81 -11.69
C CYS A 17 3.79 1.67 -11.00
N GLN A 18 4.51 0.76 -10.34
CA GLN A 18 3.94 -0.39 -9.64
C GLN A 18 3.07 0.07 -8.44
N HIS A 19 3.49 1.10 -7.70
CA HIS A 19 2.68 1.67 -6.62
C HIS A 19 1.31 2.15 -7.11
N HIS A 20 1.20 2.76 -8.29
CA HIS A 20 -0.11 3.15 -8.83
C HIS A 20 -1.01 1.94 -9.15
N VAL A 21 -0.42 0.85 -9.63
CA VAL A 21 -1.16 -0.40 -9.87
C VAL A 21 -1.62 -1.00 -8.54
N LEU A 22 -0.75 -1.02 -7.54
CA LEU A 22 -1.04 -1.52 -6.19
C LEU A 22 -2.10 -0.70 -5.47
N ASP A 23 -2.08 0.63 -5.58
CA ASP A 23 -3.13 1.51 -5.03
C ASP A 23 -4.48 1.19 -5.66
N ARG A 24 -4.51 1.00 -6.99
CA ARG A 24 -5.73 0.62 -7.70
C ARG A 24 -6.24 -0.76 -7.29
N ILE A 25 -5.34 -1.72 -7.08
CA ILE A 25 -5.67 -3.07 -6.60
C ILE A 25 -6.26 -2.98 -5.19
N LEU A 26 -5.60 -2.26 -4.28
CA LEU A 26 -6.06 -2.07 -2.91
C LEU A 26 -7.48 -1.51 -2.88
N ARG A 27 -7.76 -0.45 -3.66
CA ARG A 27 -9.11 0.07 -3.82
C ARG A 27 -10.12 -1.01 -4.21
N LEU A 28 -9.83 -1.74 -5.29
CA LEU A 28 -10.76 -2.71 -5.85
C LEU A 28 -11.10 -3.83 -4.86
N VAL A 29 -10.10 -4.30 -4.09
CA VAL A 29 -10.31 -5.31 -3.06
C VAL A 29 -11.08 -4.75 -1.86
N MET A 30 -10.73 -3.55 -1.39
CA MET A 30 -11.47 -2.90 -0.30
C MET A 30 -12.94 -2.66 -0.67
N ASP A 31 -13.22 -2.22 -1.89
CA ASP A 31 -14.58 -1.98 -2.38
C ASP A 31 -15.39 -3.29 -2.47
N GLU A 32 -14.75 -4.38 -2.90
CA GLU A 32 -15.38 -5.70 -3.00
C GLU A 32 -15.69 -6.29 -1.62
N GLU A 33 -14.76 -6.22 -0.66
CA GLU A 33 -14.93 -6.75 0.69
C GLU A 33 -15.87 -5.91 1.56
N LEU A 34 -15.85 -4.58 1.39
CA LEU A 34 -16.58 -3.65 2.26
C LEU A 34 -17.88 -3.13 1.63
N GLY A 35 -18.23 -3.57 0.42
CA GLY A 35 -19.49 -3.28 -0.23
C GLY A 35 -19.66 -1.82 -0.67
N SER A 36 -18.56 -1.08 -0.90
CA SER A 36 -18.64 0.29 -1.39
C SER A 36 -19.01 0.31 -2.87
N LYS A 37 -20.23 0.75 -3.18
CA LYS A 37 -20.66 1.06 -4.55
C LYS A 37 -20.39 2.54 -4.82
N THR A 38 -19.23 2.98 -5.28
CA THR A 38 -19.15 4.30 -5.95
C THR A 38 -17.87 4.53 -6.77
N GLN A 39 -18.03 5.32 -7.83
CA GLN A 39 -16.98 5.82 -8.72
C GLN A 39 -16.26 7.06 -8.15
N SER A 40 -16.56 7.46 -6.90
CA SER A 40 -16.06 8.69 -6.28
C SER A 40 -14.78 8.42 -5.48
N PRO A 41 -13.77 9.32 -5.52
CA PRO A 41 -12.60 9.26 -4.64
C PRO A 41 -12.96 9.56 -3.17
N ASN A 42 -14.19 9.99 -2.86
CA ASN A 42 -14.66 10.31 -1.51
C ASN A 42 -15.33 9.11 -0.84
N ILE A 43 -14.69 7.94 -0.88
CA ILE A 43 -15.18 6.75 -0.17
C ILE A 43 -14.95 6.98 1.32
N GLU A 44 -16.03 7.22 2.06
CA GLU A 44 -16.10 7.08 3.51
C GLU A 44 -16.61 5.67 3.84
N TYR A 45 -15.69 4.72 4.01
CA TYR A 45 -16.08 3.44 4.61
C TYR A 45 -16.62 3.70 6.02
N PRO A 46 -17.69 3.02 6.47
CA PRO A 46 -18.30 3.27 7.78
C PRO A 46 -17.32 3.20 8.96
N PHE A 47 -16.29 2.34 8.87
CA PHE A 47 -15.28 2.23 9.91
C PHE A 47 -14.40 3.48 10.04
N VAL A 48 -14.27 4.31 8.99
CA VAL A 48 -13.40 5.49 8.99
C VAL A 48 -13.94 6.55 9.94
N SER A 49 -15.22 6.90 9.81
CA SER A 49 -15.86 7.88 10.71
C SER A 49 -15.88 7.39 12.15
N GLN A 50 -16.14 6.09 12.35
CA GLN A 50 -16.07 5.47 13.67
C GLN A 50 -14.66 5.56 14.27
N LEU A 51 -13.63 5.19 13.50
CA LEU A 51 -12.24 5.28 13.94
C LEU A 51 -11.83 6.71 14.30
N LEU A 52 -12.19 7.71 13.49
CA LEU A 52 -11.85 9.10 13.80
C LEU A 52 -12.48 9.57 15.11
N LYS A 53 -13.70 9.13 15.42
CA LYS A 53 -14.38 9.42 16.70
C LYS A 53 -13.75 8.67 17.88
N GLU A 54 -13.35 7.42 17.65
CA GLU A 54 -12.88 6.50 18.68
C GLU A 54 -11.35 6.48 18.82
N TYR A 55 -10.60 7.26 18.02
CA TYR A 55 -9.13 7.19 18.00
C TYR A 55 -8.46 7.50 19.34
N LYS A 56 -9.15 8.22 20.23
CA LYS A 56 -8.74 8.44 21.61
C LYS A 56 -8.55 7.15 22.42
N LEU A 57 -9.20 6.04 22.03
CA LEU A 57 -9.05 4.73 22.68
C LEU A 57 -7.60 4.22 22.68
N LYS A 58 -6.74 4.72 21.79
CA LYS A 58 -5.31 4.38 21.78
C LYS A 58 -4.60 4.62 23.11
N THR A 59 -5.06 5.57 23.93
CA THR A 59 -4.43 5.87 25.24
C THR A 59 -4.83 4.86 26.31
N GLN A 60 -5.89 4.11 26.07
CA GLN A 60 -6.43 3.07 26.95
C GLN A 60 -6.15 1.67 26.39
N PHE A 61 -5.44 1.57 25.28
CA PHE A 61 -5.16 0.31 24.61
C PHE A 61 -4.18 -0.52 25.44
N ASP A 62 -4.57 -1.75 25.74
CA ASP A 62 -3.74 -2.71 26.45
C ASP A 62 -2.66 -3.24 25.50
N ASN A 63 -1.44 -2.70 25.64
CA ASN A 63 -0.31 -3.04 24.79
C ASN A 63 0.39 -4.31 25.29
N GLY A 64 0.81 -5.16 24.35
CA GLY A 64 1.81 -6.17 24.62
C GLY A 64 3.18 -5.56 24.92
N THR A 65 4.16 -6.43 25.17
CA THR A 65 5.55 -6.00 25.49
C THR A 65 6.52 -6.27 24.35
N GLU A 66 6.10 -7.09 23.40
CA GLU A 66 6.90 -7.54 22.27
C GLU A 66 7.13 -6.41 21.28
N VAL A 67 8.39 -6.15 20.98
CA VAL A 67 8.77 -5.08 20.06
C VAL A 67 8.89 -5.64 18.65
N ILE A 68 8.12 -5.08 17.72
CA ILE A 68 8.34 -5.30 16.29
C ILE A 68 9.41 -4.30 15.83
N LEU A 69 10.59 -4.83 15.50
CA LEU A 69 11.69 -4.03 14.96
C LEU A 69 11.38 -3.60 13.52
N GLU A 70 11.50 -2.29 13.27
CA GLU A 70 11.39 -1.72 11.94
C GLU A 70 12.79 -1.37 11.43
N THR A 71 13.18 -1.95 10.30
CA THR A 71 14.49 -1.71 9.66
C THR A 71 14.38 -0.92 8.36
N SER A 72 13.18 -0.48 7.99
CA SER A 72 12.94 0.14 6.70
C SER A 72 13.22 1.64 6.66
N GLY A 73 13.88 2.10 5.60
CA GLY A 73 14.16 3.52 5.33
C GLY A 73 13.00 4.32 4.73
N TRP A 74 11.74 3.91 4.95
CA TRP A 74 10.56 4.53 4.33
C TRP A 74 10.25 5.93 4.91
N ARG A 75 9.32 6.67 4.30
CA ARG A 75 8.75 7.92 4.86
C ARG A 75 7.88 7.59 6.09
N ASP A 76 7.75 8.49 7.06
CA ASP A 76 7.10 8.22 8.36
C ASP A 76 5.66 7.67 8.28
N ASP A 77 4.83 8.13 7.33
CA ASP A 77 3.48 7.59 7.12
C ASP A 77 3.50 6.14 6.60
N MET A 78 4.46 5.83 5.73
CA MET A 78 4.72 4.49 5.21
C MET A 78 5.35 3.58 6.27
N LYS A 79 6.21 4.11 7.13
CA LYS A 79 6.76 3.40 8.31
C LYS A 79 5.65 2.94 9.23
N PHE A 80 4.71 3.85 9.54
CA PHE A 80 3.61 3.50 10.42
C PHE A 80 2.68 2.45 9.80
N LEU A 81 2.34 2.58 8.52
CA LEU A 81 1.59 1.55 7.81
C LEU A 81 2.33 0.21 7.82
N PHE A 82 3.63 0.19 7.51
CA PHE A 82 4.45 -1.01 7.56
C PHE A 82 4.39 -1.67 8.94
N HIS A 83 4.67 -0.90 10.00
CA HIS A 83 4.58 -1.37 11.38
C HIS A 83 3.21 -1.98 11.69
N LEU A 84 2.12 -1.31 11.33
CA LEU A 84 0.76 -1.79 11.56
C LEU A 84 0.46 -3.11 10.83
N THR A 85 0.95 -3.29 9.59
CA THR A 85 0.80 -4.58 8.90
C THR A 85 1.47 -5.71 9.67
N ARG A 86 2.66 -5.47 10.24
CA ARG A 86 3.39 -6.46 11.05
C ARG A 86 2.69 -6.72 12.39
N VAL A 87 2.15 -5.68 13.03
CA VAL A 87 1.30 -5.80 14.24
C VAL A 87 0.10 -6.71 13.98
N PHE A 88 -0.60 -6.51 12.86
CA PHE A 88 -1.74 -7.35 12.50
C PHE A 88 -1.34 -8.81 12.28
N ARG A 89 -0.23 -9.06 11.56
CA ARG A 89 0.28 -10.43 11.38
C ARG A 89 0.63 -11.10 12.72
N PHE A 90 1.30 -10.36 13.61
CA PHE A 90 1.62 -10.85 14.95
C PHE A 90 0.34 -11.23 15.73
N PHE A 91 -0.69 -10.37 15.67
CA PHE A 91 -1.97 -10.65 16.31
C PHE A 91 -2.64 -11.92 15.77
N GLU A 92 -2.63 -12.14 14.45
CA GLU A 92 -3.17 -13.36 13.84
C GLU A 92 -2.41 -14.62 14.29
N GLU A 93 -1.09 -14.51 14.46
CA GLU A 93 -0.22 -15.65 14.83
C GLU A 93 -0.23 -15.95 16.33
N LYS A 94 -0.35 -14.93 17.18
CA LYS A 94 -0.19 -15.05 18.64
C LYS A 94 -1.48 -14.90 19.43
N GLY A 95 -2.53 -14.36 18.81
CA GLY A 95 -3.83 -14.12 19.45
C GLY A 95 -3.86 -12.90 20.38
N HIS A 96 -2.76 -12.14 20.49
CA HIS A 96 -2.68 -10.90 21.25
C HIS A 96 -1.86 -9.85 20.50
N PHE A 97 -2.03 -8.58 20.86
CA PHE A 97 -1.27 -7.50 20.23
C PHE A 97 0.12 -7.36 20.85
N PRO A 98 1.15 -7.03 20.05
CA PRO A 98 2.47 -6.65 20.53
C PRO A 98 2.46 -5.21 21.07
N LEU A 99 3.63 -4.65 21.39
CA LEU A 99 3.76 -3.24 21.69
C LEU A 99 3.51 -2.40 20.43
N ILE A 100 2.48 -1.56 20.46
CA ILE A 100 2.11 -0.65 19.35
C ILE A 100 2.49 0.78 19.70
N ARG A 101 3.37 1.38 18.90
CA ARG A 101 3.70 2.81 19.01
C ARG A 101 2.74 3.63 18.16
N PHE A 102 1.57 3.95 18.73
CA PHE A 102 0.58 4.76 18.03
C PHE A 102 1.13 6.14 17.67
N GLN A 103 0.93 6.55 16.41
CA GLN A 103 1.32 7.87 15.92
C GLN A 103 0.11 8.82 15.83
N LYS A 104 0.29 10.01 15.26
CA LYS A 104 -0.85 10.83 14.83
C LYS A 104 -1.39 10.25 13.52
N ILE A 105 -2.71 10.21 13.35
CA ILE A 105 -3.28 9.85 12.04
C ILE A 105 -2.77 10.88 11.02
N PRO A 106 -2.12 10.45 9.92
CA PRO A 106 -1.65 11.37 8.90
C PRO A 106 -2.82 12.14 8.31
N ASN A 107 -2.58 13.37 7.84
CA ASN A 107 -3.65 14.16 7.23
C ASN A 107 -4.19 13.38 6.02
N ILE A 108 -5.48 13.02 6.07
CA ILE A 108 -6.10 12.14 5.09
C ILE A 108 -6.29 12.97 3.82
N SER A 109 -5.32 12.95 2.91
CA SER A 109 -5.58 13.39 1.54
C SER A 109 -6.49 12.34 0.89
N ASN A 110 -7.67 12.74 0.41
CA ASN A 110 -8.70 11.84 -0.17
C ASN A 110 -8.18 10.93 -1.31
N VAL A 111 -7.02 11.25 -1.88
CA VAL A 111 -6.47 10.62 -3.08
C VAL A 111 -5.59 9.38 -2.83
N ARG A 112 -5.03 9.17 -1.63
CA ARG A 112 -4.07 8.06 -1.41
C ARG A 112 -4.69 6.86 -0.69
N TRP A 113 -4.52 5.67 -1.26
CA TRP A 113 -5.13 4.43 -0.76
C TRP A 113 -4.37 3.80 0.40
N ASN A 114 -3.06 4.02 0.50
CA ASN A 114 -2.25 3.65 1.67
C ASN A 114 -2.84 4.20 3.00
N SER A 115 -3.39 5.43 3.00
CA SER A 115 -4.07 6.00 4.16
C SER A 115 -5.30 5.18 4.57
N ARG A 116 -6.06 4.65 3.60
CA ARG A 116 -7.24 3.82 3.88
C ARG A 116 -6.86 2.44 4.43
N ALA A 117 -5.78 1.85 3.92
CA ALA A 117 -5.21 0.63 4.50
C ALA A 117 -4.78 0.84 5.96
N LEU A 118 -4.10 1.95 6.25
CA LEU A 118 -3.70 2.33 7.60
C LEU A 118 -4.92 2.45 8.54
N LEU A 119 -5.97 3.12 8.08
CA LEU A 119 -7.21 3.28 8.86
C LEU A 119 -7.91 1.93 9.09
N ALA A 120 -7.94 1.04 8.10
CA ALA A 120 -8.53 -0.28 8.27
C ALA A 120 -7.81 -1.10 9.35
N ILE A 121 -6.47 -1.09 9.32
CA ILE A 121 -5.67 -1.81 10.33
C ILE A 121 -5.81 -1.16 11.73
N LEU A 122 -5.85 0.17 11.82
CA LEU A 122 -6.10 0.84 13.10
C LEU A 122 -7.49 0.50 13.67
N ALA A 123 -8.52 0.46 12.82
CA ALA A 123 -9.87 0.13 13.25
C ALA A 123 -9.96 -1.30 13.80
N ILE A 124 -9.37 -2.30 13.13
CA ILE A 124 -9.39 -3.69 13.61
C ILE A 124 -8.66 -3.86 14.96
N ILE A 125 -7.61 -3.06 15.19
CA ILE A 125 -6.85 -3.04 16.44
C ILE A 125 -7.69 -2.41 17.57
N LEU A 126 -8.15 -1.16 17.36
CA LEU A 126 -8.73 -0.32 18.41
C LEU A 126 -10.21 -0.60 18.68
N ILE A 127 -10.95 -1.15 17.71
CA ILE A 127 -12.41 -1.24 17.75
C ILE A 127 -12.82 -2.70 17.55
N PRO A 128 -13.00 -3.48 18.65
CA PRO A 128 -13.29 -4.90 18.56
C PRO A 128 -14.51 -5.26 17.71
N SER A 129 -15.54 -4.41 17.69
CA SER A 129 -16.76 -4.62 16.90
C SER A 129 -16.52 -4.58 15.38
N THR A 130 -15.42 -3.99 14.92
CA THR A 130 -15.07 -3.94 13.49
C THR A 130 -14.32 -5.18 13.00
N ARG A 131 -13.81 -6.03 13.91
CA ARG A 131 -12.91 -7.14 13.57
C ARG A 131 -13.48 -8.11 12.55
N THR A 132 -14.71 -8.57 12.78
CA THR A 132 -15.37 -9.52 11.87
C THR A 132 -15.50 -8.97 10.44
N VAL A 133 -15.82 -7.68 10.31
CA VAL A 133 -16.00 -7.02 9.01
C VAL A 133 -14.65 -6.73 8.35
N LEU A 134 -13.66 -6.32 9.12
CA LEU A 134 -12.35 -5.90 8.60
C LEU A 134 -11.35 -7.05 8.45
N GLN A 135 -11.66 -8.24 8.96
CA GLN A 135 -10.73 -9.37 8.99
C GLN A 135 -10.15 -9.69 7.61
N ARG A 136 -11.02 -9.87 6.61
CA ARG A 136 -10.60 -10.26 5.26
C ARG A 136 -9.77 -9.19 4.59
N VAL A 137 -10.21 -7.94 4.67
CA VAL A 137 -9.48 -6.82 4.06
C VAL A 137 -8.14 -6.57 4.77
N CYS A 138 -8.06 -6.69 6.10
CA CYS A 138 -6.81 -6.55 6.83
C CYS A 138 -5.84 -7.70 6.56
N ARG A 139 -6.33 -8.93 6.36
CA ARG A 139 -5.52 -10.05 5.86
C ARG A 139 -4.98 -9.75 4.47
N PHE A 140 -5.81 -9.27 3.54
CA PHE A 140 -5.35 -8.89 2.21
C PHE A 140 -4.30 -7.77 2.28
N ILE A 141 -4.57 -6.68 3.00
CA ILE A 141 -3.62 -5.57 3.16
C ILE A 141 -2.30 -6.10 3.71
N SER A 142 -2.38 -6.85 4.82
CA SER A 142 -1.19 -7.22 5.58
C SER A 142 -0.40 -8.33 4.94
N TYR A 143 -1.00 -9.37 4.36
CA TYR A 143 -0.29 -10.51 3.75
C TYR A 143 -0.22 -10.45 2.23
N GLY A 144 -1.27 -9.93 1.59
CA GLY A 144 -1.40 -9.98 0.14
C GLY A 144 -0.89 -8.75 -0.60
N TRP A 145 -0.94 -7.57 0.01
CA TRP A 145 -0.59 -6.30 -0.63
C TRP A 145 0.73 -5.72 -0.08
N ALA A 146 0.91 -5.73 1.25
CA ALA A 146 2.06 -5.10 1.89
C ALA A 146 3.41 -5.68 1.42
N ASP A 147 3.50 -6.99 1.21
CA ASP A 147 4.75 -7.61 0.75
C ASP A 147 5.13 -7.20 -0.67
N HIS A 148 4.19 -6.71 -1.50
CA HIS A 148 4.49 -6.13 -2.81
C HIS A 148 4.65 -4.60 -2.76
N TRP A 149 3.94 -3.93 -1.85
CA TRP A 149 4.02 -2.48 -1.67
C TRP A 149 5.37 -2.04 -1.08
N PHE A 150 5.93 -2.81 -0.16
CA PHE A 150 7.16 -2.46 0.55
C PHE A 150 8.41 -3.13 -0.03
N THR A 151 8.38 -3.59 -1.28
CA THR A 151 9.58 -4.07 -2.00
C THR A 151 10.44 -2.91 -2.52
N ASP A 152 11.60 -3.23 -3.07
CA ASP A 152 12.46 -2.28 -3.79
C ASP A 152 11.84 -1.76 -5.12
N GLN A 153 10.67 -2.28 -5.49
CA GLN A 153 9.96 -1.99 -6.75
C GLN A 153 10.81 -2.28 -8.00
N LEU A 154 11.82 -3.15 -7.89
CA LEU A 154 12.51 -3.65 -9.06
C LEU A 154 11.61 -4.63 -9.81
N TYR A 155 11.94 -4.86 -11.08
CA TYR A 155 11.25 -5.89 -11.84
C TYR A 155 11.50 -7.27 -11.22
N ASN A 156 10.42 -7.95 -10.86
CA ASN A 156 10.44 -9.33 -10.39
C ASN A 156 9.21 -10.05 -10.94
N GLU A 157 9.43 -11.13 -11.69
CA GLU A 157 8.33 -11.92 -12.25
C GLU A 157 7.52 -12.63 -11.16
N ASN A 158 8.19 -13.06 -10.08
CA ASN A 158 7.52 -13.74 -8.97
C ASN A 158 6.53 -12.82 -8.25
N ASP A 159 6.80 -11.52 -8.16
CA ASP A 159 5.87 -10.56 -7.56
C ASP A 159 4.54 -10.54 -8.31
N PHE A 160 4.59 -10.58 -9.65
CA PHE A 160 3.38 -10.65 -10.46
C PHE A 160 2.62 -11.96 -10.23
N ASN A 161 3.31 -13.10 -10.26
CA ASN A 161 2.67 -14.41 -10.14
C ASN A 161 2.03 -14.60 -8.76
N ASN A 162 2.75 -14.26 -7.69
CA ASN A 162 2.26 -14.33 -6.32
C ASN A 162 1.04 -13.43 -6.13
N LEU A 163 1.11 -12.17 -6.57
CA LEU A 163 -0.01 -11.25 -6.46
C LEU A 163 -1.20 -11.70 -7.31
N ALA A 164 -0.96 -12.23 -8.51
CA ALA A 164 -2.03 -12.75 -9.36
C ALA A 164 -2.77 -13.92 -8.70
N GLU A 165 -2.05 -14.82 -8.02
CA GLU A 165 -2.65 -15.92 -7.27
C GLU A 165 -3.53 -15.43 -6.12
N ILE A 166 -2.99 -14.48 -5.33
CA ILE A 166 -3.72 -13.84 -4.22
C ILE A 166 -4.99 -13.14 -4.72
N LEU A 167 -4.95 -12.56 -5.92
CA LEU A 167 -6.06 -11.84 -6.53
C LEU A 167 -7.08 -12.73 -7.27
N ASN A 168 -6.89 -14.06 -7.32
CA ASN A 168 -7.85 -14.97 -7.96
C ASN A 168 -9.31 -14.79 -7.50
N PRO A 169 -9.62 -14.55 -6.21
CA PRO A 169 -10.97 -14.26 -5.77
C PRO A 169 -11.51 -12.92 -6.29
N TYR A 170 -10.63 -11.93 -6.51
CA TYR A 170 -10.95 -10.53 -6.81
C TYR A 170 -10.84 -10.24 -8.32
N LYS A 171 -11.80 -10.71 -9.11
CA LYS A 171 -11.73 -10.68 -10.60
C LYS A 171 -11.39 -9.30 -11.18
N LYS A 172 -11.93 -8.22 -10.59
CA LYS A 172 -11.65 -6.85 -11.04
C LYS A 172 -10.22 -6.42 -10.74
N ALA A 173 -9.72 -6.74 -9.55
CA ALA A 173 -8.36 -6.44 -9.14
C ALA A 173 -7.35 -7.26 -9.97
N LEU A 174 -7.62 -8.54 -10.21
CA LEU A 174 -6.78 -9.40 -11.07
C LEU A 174 -6.72 -8.88 -12.51
N SER A 175 -7.85 -8.46 -13.08
CA SER A 175 -7.88 -7.83 -14.40
C SER A 175 -7.05 -6.54 -14.42
N SER A 176 -7.16 -5.72 -13.37
CA SER A 176 -6.33 -4.52 -13.22
C SER A 176 -4.83 -4.86 -13.19
N LEU A 177 -4.41 -5.87 -12.43
CA LEU A 177 -3.02 -6.32 -12.39
C LEU A 177 -2.54 -6.71 -13.80
N LYS A 178 -3.29 -7.59 -14.49
CA LYS A 178 -2.93 -8.09 -15.83
C LYS A 178 -2.81 -6.99 -16.88
N ASN A 179 -3.64 -5.94 -16.78
CA ASN A 179 -3.66 -4.87 -17.76
C ASN A 179 -2.57 -3.82 -17.55
N TYR A 180 -2.19 -3.56 -16.29
CA TYR A 180 -1.35 -2.39 -15.95
C TYR A 180 0.02 -2.74 -15.38
N TRP A 181 0.23 -3.96 -14.87
CA TRP A 181 1.54 -4.41 -14.40
C TRP A 181 2.36 -4.92 -15.58
N LYS A 182 3.42 -4.17 -15.95
CA LYS A 182 4.29 -4.56 -17.05
C LYS A 182 5.15 -5.75 -16.66
N ARG A 183 5.02 -6.86 -17.40
CA ARG A 183 5.73 -8.13 -17.17
C ARG A 183 7.07 -8.23 -17.88
N GLU A 184 7.49 -7.20 -18.60
CA GLU A 184 8.79 -7.15 -19.25
C GLU A 184 9.82 -6.53 -18.30
N PRO A 185 11.08 -6.99 -18.26
CA PRO A 185 12.16 -6.30 -17.56
C PRO A 185 12.32 -4.86 -18.04
N SER A 186 12.72 -3.99 -17.13
CA SER A 186 13.10 -2.62 -17.48
C SER A 186 14.45 -2.65 -18.18
N MET A 187 14.63 -1.90 -19.27
CA MET A 187 15.97 -1.72 -19.87
C MET A 187 16.97 -1.10 -18.89
N LEU A 188 16.46 -0.26 -17.98
CA LEU A 188 17.22 0.32 -16.88
C LEU A 188 16.86 -0.40 -15.58
N GLN A 189 17.87 -0.80 -14.81
CA GLN A 189 17.67 -1.41 -13.49
C GLN A 189 17.34 -0.34 -12.45
N ILE A 190 16.16 0.24 -12.57
CA ILE A 190 15.64 1.30 -11.70
C ILE A 190 14.31 0.88 -11.07
N PRO A 191 14.00 1.36 -9.85
CA PRO A 191 12.71 1.15 -9.23
C PRO A 191 11.56 1.65 -10.10
N ARG A 192 10.48 0.86 -10.18
CA ARG A 192 9.25 1.19 -10.92
C ARG A 192 8.30 2.01 -10.06
N SER A 193 8.83 3.09 -9.51
CA SER A 193 8.17 3.94 -8.52
C SER A 193 8.29 5.39 -8.92
N ASN A 194 7.24 6.18 -8.64
CA ASN A 194 7.31 7.63 -8.80
C ASN A 194 8.15 8.30 -7.71
N GLN A 195 8.64 7.56 -6.71
CA GLN A 195 9.42 8.11 -5.61
C GLN A 195 10.68 8.85 -6.08
N CYS A 196 11.33 8.40 -7.16
CA CYS A 196 12.46 9.13 -7.75
C CYS A 196 12.04 10.49 -8.32
N ALA A 197 10.87 10.57 -8.96
CA ALA A 197 10.33 11.83 -9.47
C ALA A 197 9.89 12.75 -8.32
N ASP A 198 9.22 12.21 -7.30
CA ASP A 198 8.79 12.96 -6.11
C ASP A 198 9.99 13.52 -5.33
N HIS A 199 11.10 12.76 -5.22
CA HIS A 199 12.32 13.21 -4.55
C HIS A 199 13.01 14.33 -5.34
N ALA A 200 13.14 14.17 -6.65
CA ALA A 200 13.73 15.18 -7.52
C ALA A 200 12.92 16.50 -7.51
N ILE A 201 11.58 16.42 -7.50
CA ILE A 201 10.72 17.60 -7.37
C ILE A 201 10.95 18.29 -6.02
N LYS A 202 11.02 17.53 -4.93
CA LYS A 202 11.25 18.09 -3.58
C LYS A 202 12.61 18.77 -3.44
N GLU A 203 13.68 18.14 -3.96
CA GLU A 203 15.01 18.77 -3.97
C GLU A 203 15.02 20.04 -4.81
N MET A 204 14.36 20.05 -5.97
CA MET A 204 14.21 21.25 -6.79
C MET A 204 13.44 22.34 -6.04
N GLU A 205 12.31 22.00 -5.42
CA GLU A 205 11.53 22.94 -4.60
C GLU A 205 12.39 23.53 -3.47
N GLU A 206 13.18 22.72 -2.76
CA GLU A 206 14.09 23.18 -1.70
C GLU A 206 15.24 24.06 -2.20
N ILE A 207 15.75 23.83 -3.41
CA ILE A 207 16.78 24.68 -4.04
C ILE A 207 16.21 26.04 -4.46
N TYR A 208 14.92 26.09 -4.82
CA TYR A 208 14.23 27.29 -5.28
C TYR A 208 13.33 27.94 -4.21
N SER A 209 13.41 27.49 -2.95
CA SER A 209 12.74 28.06 -1.76
C SER A 209 13.69 28.95 -0.97
#